data_AF-A0A6A6KBE3-F1
#
_entry.id   AF-A0A6A6KBE3-F1
#
_cell.length_a   1.000
_cell.length_b   1.000
_cell.length_c   1.000
_cell.angle_alpha   90.00
_cell.angle_beta   90.00
_cell.angle_gamma   90.00
#
_symmetry.space_group_name_H-M   'P 1'
#
loop_
_entity.id
_entity.type
_entity.pdbx_description
1 polymer ?
#
loop_
_entity_poly.entity_id
_entity_poly.type
_entity_poly.pdbx_seq_one_letter_code
_entity_poly.pdbx_strand_id
1 'polypeptide(L)'
;MKRNSLVYRLISVDIWNKTWYPKAADHVNTDKPWYVVDATDKILGRLASTIAIYIRGKNLATYTPSVDMGPFVIVMNAEKVAVSGKKRTQKLYRRHSGRPGGMKVETFDQLQQRIPERIIEHAVRGMLPKGREF
;
A
#
# COMPACT_ATOMS: atom_id res chain seq x y z
N MET A 1 21.27 15.84 37.14
CA MET A 1 21.43 17.16 36.46
C MET A 1 21.30 16.96 34.95
N LYS A 2 20.07 16.93 34.40
CA LYS A 2 19.79 16.75 32.95
C LYS A 2 19.40 18.08 32.29
N ARG A 3 20.28 19.07 32.34
CA ARG A 3 20.14 20.31 31.56
C ARG A 3 21.21 20.24 30.47
N ASN A 4 20.86 19.79 29.26
CA ASN A 4 21.62 20.09 28.03
C ASN A 4 21.12 19.43 26.72
N SER A 5 19.88 18.93 26.62
CA SER A 5 19.40 18.44 25.31
C SER A 5 18.95 19.56 24.36
N LEU A 6 18.36 20.64 24.88
CA LEU A 6 17.77 21.71 24.07
C LEU A 6 18.79 22.72 23.53
N VAL A 7 19.92 22.93 24.21
CA VAL A 7 20.89 23.97 23.87
C VAL A 7 21.69 23.63 22.60
N TYR A 8 22.01 22.36 22.35
CA TYR A 8 22.75 21.95 21.15
C TYR A 8 21.93 21.98 19.85
N ARG A 9 20.58 22.05 19.92
CA ARG A 9 19.73 22.22 18.73
C ARG A 9 19.73 23.65 18.19
N LEU A 10 20.15 24.63 18.98
CA LEU A 10 20.10 26.05 18.63
C LEU A 10 21.29 26.51 17.77
N ILE A 11 22.34 25.69 17.60
CA ILE A 11 23.50 25.98 16.75
C ILE A 11 23.40 25.27 15.37
N SER A 12 22.37 24.45 15.18
CA SER A 12 22.16 23.66 13.97
C SER A 12 21.19 24.31 12.97
N VAL A 13 21.26 23.83 11.72
CA VAL A 13 20.40 24.23 10.59
C VAL A 13 18.94 24.43 11.01
N ASP A 14 18.33 25.53 10.55
CA ASP A 14 16.94 25.87 10.85
C ASP A 14 15.96 24.85 10.24
N ILE A 15 15.33 24.08 11.13
CA ILE A 15 14.31 23.08 10.82
C ILE A 15 12.88 23.58 11.08
N TRP A 16 12.71 24.76 11.71
CA TRP A 16 11.40 25.28 12.10
C TRP A 16 10.78 26.12 10.99
N ASN A 17 11.59 26.90 10.28
CA ASN A 17 11.13 27.73 9.16
C ASN A 17 11.24 27.03 7.79
N LYS A 18 11.54 25.72 7.77
CA LYS A 18 11.63 24.89 6.56
C LYS A 18 10.71 23.69 6.68
N THR A 19 10.23 23.18 5.55
CA THR A 19 9.46 21.94 5.51
C THR A 19 10.29 20.82 6.11
N TRP A 20 9.71 20.13 7.09
CA TRP A 20 10.35 18.98 7.72
C TRP A 20 10.54 17.85 6.70
N TYR A 21 11.70 17.21 6.75
CA TYR A 21 12.02 16.03 5.95
C TYR A 21 12.49 14.90 6.86
N PRO A 22 11.98 13.67 6.69
CA PRO A 22 12.33 12.54 7.54
C PRO A 22 13.80 12.17 7.41
N LYS A 23 14.43 11.87 8.55
CA LYS A 23 15.78 11.32 8.62
C LYS A 23 15.73 9.79 8.56
N ALA A 24 16.89 9.16 8.32
CA ALA A 24 17.01 7.70 8.27
C ALA A 24 16.47 6.98 9.52
N ALA A 25 16.57 7.62 10.69
CA ALA A 25 16.05 7.07 11.94
C ALA A 25 14.51 7.06 12.03
N ASP A 26 13.81 7.87 11.23
CA ASP A 26 12.36 8.06 11.34
C ASP A 26 11.55 6.99 10.58
N HIS A 27 12.19 6.21 9.70
CA HIS A 27 11.53 5.23 8.83
C HIS A 27 12.22 3.86 8.84
N VAL A 28 12.80 3.50 9.99
CA VAL A 28 13.38 2.17 10.22
C VAL A 28 12.28 1.12 10.13
N ASN A 29 12.51 0.08 9.32
CA ASN A 29 11.48 -0.94 9.05
C ASN A 29 11.02 -1.70 10.31
N THR A 30 11.87 -1.81 11.34
CA THR A 30 11.55 -2.47 12.61
C THR A 30 10.47 -1.74 13.40
N ASP A 31 10.36 -0.41 13.25
CA ASP A 31 9.44 0.42 14.02
C ASP A 31 8.09 0.62 13.32
N LYS A 32 7.96 0.12 12.07
CA LYS A 32 6.73 0.26 11.29
C LYS A 32 5.61 -0.59 11.91
N PRO A 33 4.42 -0.01 12.14
CA PRO A 33 3.30 -0.76 12.67
C PRO A 33 2.79 -1.76 11.64
N TRP A 34 2.13 -2.81 12.13
CA TRP A 34 1.47 -3.83 11.33
C TRP A 34 -0.04 -3.71 11.50
N TYR A 35 -0.76 -3.75 10.38
CA TYR A 35 -2.21 -3.83 10.37
C TYR A 35 -2.67 -5.16 9.79
N VAL A 36 -3.74 -5.71 10.35
CA VAL A 36 -4.41 -6.89 9.83
C VAL A 36 -5.80 -6.47 9.34
N VAL A 37 -6.14 -6.88 8.11
CA VAL A 37 -7.40 -6.52 7.46
C VAL A 37 -8.12 -7.78 7.01
N ASP A 38 -9.33 -7.99 7.54
CA ASP A 38 -10.23 -9.03 7.06
C ASP A 38 -10.97 -8.57 5.80
N ALA A 39 -10.78 -9.28 4.68
CA ALA A 39 -11.39 -8.97 3.40
C ALA A 39 -12.83 -9.51 3.24
N THR A 40 -13.33 -10.28 4.22
CA THR A 40 -14.68 -10.85 4.17
C THR A 40 -15.75 -9.78 3.98
N ASP A 41 -16.58 -9.95 2.95
CA ASP A 41 -17.67 -9.04 2.55
C ASP A 41 -17.24 -7.59 2.27
N LYS A 42 -15.93 -7.34 2.13
CA LYS A 42 -15.42 -6.02 1.77
C LYS A 42 -15.44 -5.84 0.25
N ILE A 43 -15.93 -4.68 -0.21
CA ILE A 43 -15.92 -4.34 -1.63
C ILE A 43 -14.47 -4.10 -2.07
N LEU A 44 -13.96 -4.92 -2.98
CA LEU A 44 -12.56 -4.95 -3.44
C LEU A 44 -11.96 -3.56 -3.68
N GLY A 45 -12.63 -2.72 -4.47
CA GLY A 45 -12.11 -1.40 -4.83
C GLY A 45 -11.99 -0.44 -3.64
N ARG A 46 -12.97 -0.48 -2.72
CA ARG A 46 -12.96 0.36 -1.52
C ARG A 46 -11.88 -0.11 -0.54
N LEU A 47 -11.79 -1.42 -0.36
CA LEU A 47 -10.76 -2.06 0.45
C LEU A 47 -9.35 -1.71 -0.04
N ALA A 48 -9.09 -1.92 -1.33
CA ALA A 48 -7.78 -1.65 -1.93
C ALA A 48 -7.38 -0.17 -1.82
N SER A 49 -8.34 0.75 -1.94
CA SER A 49 -8.06 2.20 -1.81
C SER A 49 -7.62 2.55 -0.40
N THR A 50 -8.28 2.02 0.62
CA THR A 50 -7.86 2.22 2.01
C THR A 50 -6.49 1.60 2.25
N ILE A 51 -6.26 0.36 1.82
CA ILE A 51 -4.96 -0.30 1.97
C ILE A 51 -3.84 0.52 1.33
N ALA A 52 -4.03 1.05 0.12
CA ALA A 52 -3.03 1.88 -0.56
C ALA A 52 -2.72 3.20 0.18
N ILE A 53 -3.72 3.83 0.82
CA ILE A 53 -3.53 5.03 1.63
C ILE A 53 -2.63 4.74 2.83
N TYR A 54 -2.89 3.62 3.52
CA TYR A 54 -2.10 3.19 4.67
C TYR A 54 -0.69 2.78 4.25
N ILE A 55 -0.53 1.93 3.22
CA ILE A 55 0.80 1.53 2.73
C ILE A 55 1.63 2.75 2.30
N ARG A 56 1.01 3.82 1.75
CA ARG A 56 1.75 5.05 1.42
C ARG A 56 1.98 5.98 2.60
N GLY A 57 1.42 5.70 3.77
CA GLY A 57 1.51 6.57 4.95
C GLY A 57 0.79 7.90 4.81
N LYS A 58 -0.14 8.04 3.83
CA LYS A 58 -0.86 9.31 3.57
C LYS A 58 -1.75 9.77 4.72
N ASN A 59 -2.06 8.87 5.64
CA ASN A 59 -2.79 9.13 6.87
C ASN A 59 -1.90 9.69 8.01
N LEU A 60 -0.58 9.66 7.85
CA LEU A 60 0.37 10.16 8.85
C LEU A 60 0.70 11.63 8.60
N ALA A 61 0.80 12.42 9.68
CA ALA A 61 1.25 13.82 9.60
C ALA A 61 2.70 13.95 9.10
N THR A 62 3.49 12.88 9.23
CA THR A 62 4.88 12.75 8.76
C THR A 62 5.00 12.28 7.31
N TYR A 63 3.88 12.21 6.58
CA TYR A 63 3.86 11.79 5.18
C TYR A 63 4.86 12.59 4.33
N THR A 64 5.74 11.87 3.64
CA THR A 64 6.70 12.43 2.70
C THR A 64 6.64 11.60 1.41
N PRO A 65 6.35 12.20 0.24
CA PRO A 65 6.15 11.43 -1.00
C PRO A 65 7.35 10.56 -1.44
N SER A 66 8.57 11.00 -1.12
CA SER A 66 9.84 10.37 -1.52
C SER A 66 10.36 9.33 -0.52
N VAL A 67 9.69 9.10 0.61
CA VAL A 67 10.15 8.20 1.67
C VAL A 67 9.02 7.28 2.11
N ASP A 68 9.32 5.99 2.29
CA ASP A 68 8.36 5.02 2.79
C ASP A 68 8.12 5.15 4.31
N MET A 69 7.13 5.95 4.67
CA MET A 69 6.62 6.13 6.04
C MET A 69 5.47 5.18 6.39
N GLY A 70 5.01 4.35 5.44
CA GLY A 70 3.79 3.58 5.63
C GLY A 70 3.99 2.34 6.52
N PRO A 71 2.95 1.89 7.24
CA PRO A 71 2.91 0.58 7.89
C PRO A 71 2.89 -0.59 6.91
N PHE A 72 3.12 -1.78 7.45
CA PHE A 72 2.81 -3.04 6.78
C PHE A 72 1.34 -3.39 6.94
N VAL A 73 0.76 -4.02 5.90
CA VAL A 73 -0.63 -4.46 5.89
C VAL A 73 -0.71 -5.92 5.50
N ILE A 74 -1.31 -6.74 6.37
CA ILE A 74 -1.62 -8.14 6.16
C ILE A 74 -3.10 -8.25 5.85
N VAL A 75 -3.45 -8.96 4.78
CA VAL A 75 -4.84 -9.19 4.38
C VAL A 75 -5.20 -10.66 4.57
N MET A 76 -6.31 -10.92 5.26
CA MET A 76 -6.84 -12.25 5.54
C MET A 76 -8.15 -12.48 4.79
N ASN A 77 -8.54 -13.75 4.58
CA ASN A 77 -9.75 -14.16 3.88
C ASN A 77 -9.90 -13.52 2.47
N ALA A 78 -8.81 -13.44 1.70
CA ALA A 78 -8.80 -12.81 0.38
C ALA A 78 -9.82 -13.43 -0.59
N GLU A 79 -10.10 -14.72 -0.43
CA GLU A 79 -11.10 -15.47 -1.18
C GLU A 79 -12.54 -15.03 -0.91
N LYS A 80 -12.81 -14.30 0.18
CA LYS A 80 -14.15 -13.82 0.56
C LYS A 80 -14.39 -12.35 0.19
N VAL A 81 -13.50 -11.75 -0.60
CA VAL A 81 -13.66 -10.37 -1.06
C VAL A 81 -14.88 -10.22 -1.99
N ALA A 82 -15.67 -9.18 -1.76
CA ALA A 82 -16.90 -8.92 -2.50
C ALA A 82 -16.67 -7.98 -3.70
N VAL A 83 -17.46 -8.18 -4.76
CA VAL A 83 -17.55 -7.28 -5.92
C VAL A 83 -19.01 -6.99 -6.25
N SER A 84 -19.30 -5.76 -6.67
CA SER A 84 -20.68 -5.35 -6.98
C SER A 84 -21.13 -5.74 -8.39
N GLY A 85 -22.43 -5.98 -8.56
CA GLY A 85 -23.07 -6.24 -9.84
C GLY A 85 -22.57 -7.51 -10.53
N LYS A 86 -22.52 -7.49 -11.87
CA LYS A 86 -22.11 -8.65 -12.70
C LYS A 86 -20.59 -8.80 -12.84
N LYS A 87 -19.79 -8.08 -12.03
CA LYS A 87 -18.32 -8.07 -12.14
C LYS A 87 -17.69 -9.42 -11.88
N ARG A 88 -18.33 -10.29 -11.10
CA ARG A 88 -17.85 -11.65 -10.82
C ARG A 88 -17.61 -12.46 -12.10
N THR A 89 -18.48 -12.31 -13.09
CA THR A 89 -18.36 -13.01 -14.39
C THR A 89 -17.82 -12.12 -15.51
N GLN A 90 -18.03 -10.80 -15.44
CA GLN A 90 -17.67 -9.88 -16.53
C GLN A 90 -16.29 -9.24 -16.39
N LYS A 91 -15.73 -9.14 -15.18
CA LYS A 91 -14.41 -8.53 -14.99
C LYS A 91 -13.34 -9.51 -15.47
N LEU A 92 -12.54 -9.06 -16.43
CA LEU A 92 -11.48 -9.85 -17.05
C LEU A 92 -10.10 -9.42 -16.54
N TYR A 93 -9.31 -10.38 -16.08
CA TYR A 93 -7.89 -10.27 -15.80
C TYR A 93 -7.11 -10.77 -17.00
N ARG A 94 -6.21 -9.93 -17.53
CA ARG A 94 -5.44 -10.24 -18.72
C ARG A 94 -3.95 -10.24 -18.41
N ARG A 95 -3.21 -11.17 -19.01
CA ARG A 95 -1.75 -11.19 -19.00
C ARG A 95 -1.25 -11.66 -20.37
N HIS A 96 -0.03 -11.25 -20.72
CA HIS A 96 0.55 -11.56 -22.02
C HIS A 96 1.96 -12.14 -21.83
N SER A 97 2.32 -13.13 -22.64
CA SER A 97 3.65 -13.74 -22.59
C SER A 97 4.73 -12.97 -23.37
N GLY A 98 4.32 -12.08 -24.27
CA GLY A 98 5.20 -11.35 -25.19
C GLY A 98 5.25 -11.94 -26.61
N ARG A 99 4.74 -13.16 -26.83
CA ARG A 99 4.68 -13.81 -28.15
C ARG A 99 3.33 -13.56 -28.85
N PRO A 100 3.25 -13.58 -30.20
CA PRO A 100 1.98 -13.57 -30.91
C PRO A 100 1.03 -14.68 -30.43
N GLY A 101 -0.24 -14.34 -30.20
CA GLY A 101 -1.24 -15.27 -29.64
C GLY A 101 -1.07 -15.59 -28.15
N GLY A 102 -0.13 -14.95 -27.45
CA GLY A 102 0.21 -15.24 -26.05
C GLY A 102 -0.70 -14.63 -24.99
N MET A 103 -1.88 -14.15 -25.34
CA MET A 103 -2.82 -13.51 -24.41
C MET A 103 -3.56 -14.57 -23.59
N LYS A 104 -3.52 -14.44 -22.27
CA LYS A 104 -4.30 -15.26 -21.34
C LYS A 104 -5.29 -14.36 -20.61
N VAL A 105 -6.55 -14.79 -20.59
CA VAL A 105 -7.66 -14.05 -19.99
C VAL A 105 -8.36 -14.97 -18.99
N GLU A 106 -8.61 -14.45 -17.79
CA GLU A 106 -9.35 -15.13 -16.73
C GLU A 106 -10.46 -14.20 -16.23
N THR A 107 -11.65 -14.72 -15.94
CA THR A 107 -12.69 -13.95 -15.26
C THR A 107 -12.35 -13.77 -13.79
N PHE A 108 -13.01 -12.84 -13.10
CA PHE A 108 -12.82 -12.66 -11.66
C PHE A 108 -13.07 -13.95 -10.89
N ASP A 109 -14.16 -14.67 -11.19
CA ASP A 109 -14.52 -15.93 -10.51
C ASP A 109 -13.47 -17.03 -10.75
N GLN A 110 -12.99 -17.18 -11.99
CA GLN A 110 -11.92 -18.13 -12.31
C GLN A 110 -10.62 -17.83 -11.55
N LEU A 111 -10.26 -16.54 -11.48
CA LEU A 111 -9.06 -16.13 -10.75
C LEU A 111 -9.23 -16.32 -9.24
N GLN A 112 -10.43 -16.05 -8.70
CA GLN A 112 -10.74 -16.20 -7.28
C GLN A 112 -10.66 -17.66 -6.81
N GLN A 113 -11.10 -18.59 -7.64
CA GLN A 113 -10.99 -20.03 -7.36
C GLN A 113 -9.55 -20.54 -7.46
N ARG A 114 -8.74 -19.95 -8.35
CA ARG A 114 -7.38 -20.43 -8.66
C ARG A 114 -6.31 -19.84 -7.76
N ILE A 115 -6.25 -18.51 -7.63
CA ILE A 115 -5.28 -17.73 -6.82
C ILE A 115 -5.97 -16.43 -6.35
N PRO A 116 -6.77 -16.48 -5.27
CA PRO A 116 -7.57 -15.33 -4.80
C PRO A 116 -6.73 -14.13 -4.36
N GLU A 117 -5.53 -14.35 -3.82
CA GLU A 117 -4.63 -13.30 -3.31
C GLU A 117 -4.27 -12.30 -4.42
N ARG A 118 -4.08 -12.82 -5.64
CA ARG A 118 -3.71 -12.02 -6.82
C ARG A 118 -4.75 -10.96 -7.16
N ILE A 119 -6.01 -11.15 -6.79
CA ILE A 119 -7.07 -10.16 -7.00
C ILE A 119 -6.80 -8.90 -6.19
N ILE A 120 -6.49 -9.06 -4.90
CA ILE A 120 -6.22 -7.95 -3.98
C ILE A 120 -4.87 -7.33 -4.31
N GLU A 121 -3.82 -8.14 -4.51
CA GLU A 121 -2.50 -7.66 -4.92
C GLU A 121 -2.58 -6.81 -6.19
N HIS A 122 -3.28 -7.29 -7.22
CA HIS A 122 -3.42 -6.56 -8.48
C HIS A 122 -4.21 -5.26 -8.31
N ALA A 123 -5.25 -5.26 -7.46
CA ALA A 123 -6.03 -4.06 -7.18
C ALA A 123 -5.19 -3.01 -6.42
N VAL A 124 -4.51 -3.41 -5.35
CA VAL A 124 -3.67 -2.53 -4.53
C VAL A 124 -2.46 -2.03 -5.32
N ARG A 125 -1.76 -2.91 -6.05
CA ARG A 125 -0.63 -2.52 -6.92
C ARG A 125 -1.03 -1.50 -7.96
N GLY A 126 -2.26 -1.57 -8.48
CA GLY A 126 -2.79 -0.57 -9.41
C GLY A 126 -2.98 0.82 -8.80
N MET A 127 -3.08 0.91 -7.47
CA MET A 127 -3.28 2.15 -6.72
C MET A 127 -2.00 2.72 -6.11
N LEU A 128 -0.89 1.97 -6.16
CA LEU A 128 0.43 2.42 -5.71
C LEU A 128 1.20 3.13 -6.84
N PRO A 129 2.14 4.03 -6.52
CA PRO A 129 3.00 4.68 -7.51
C PRO A 129 3.80 3.65 -8.32
N LYS A 130 4.04 3.96 -9.59
CA LYS A 130 4.82 3.13 -10.50
C LYS A 130 6.23 3.70 -10.59
N GLY A 131 7.23 3.02 -10.01
CA GLY A 131 8.62 3.47 -10.02
C GLY A 131 9.39 3.02 -8.77
N ARG A 132 10.60 3.56 -8.58
CA ARG A 132 11.45 3.36 -7.40
C ARG A 132 11.32 4.50 -6.38
N GLU A 133 10.14 5.13 -6.26
CA GLU A 133 9.89 6.14 -5.21
C GLU A 133 9.45 5.46 -3.90
N PHE A 134 10.36 4.61 -3.40
CA PHE A 134 10.32 3.94 -2.10
C PHE A 134 11.61 4.23 -1.35
#